data_AF-A0A6G0WKH7-F1
#
_entry.id   AF-A0A6G0WKH7-F1
#
_cell.length_a   1.000
_cell.length_b   1.000
_cell.length_c   1.000
_cell.angle_alpha   90.00
_cell.angle_beta   90.00
_cell.angle_gamma   90.00
#
_symmetry.space_group_name_H-M   'P 1'
#
loop_
_entity.id
_entity.type
_entity.pdbx_description
1 polymer ?
#
loop_
_entity_poly.entity_id
_entity_poly.type
_entity_poly.pdbx_seq_one_letter_code
_entity_poly.pdbx_strand_id
1 'polypeptide(L)'
;MFGVFLVWNLIVLLWSRHSTDSSNNAQASDNLPTTEIPSLSSNSSEEQWPSAPNVTYSTSSSTFNATTNATNATDASSNVIKYYFPKFVARGAVSPVPTTATCGIPRRAKSANEIVYLTIDDGPSVSGRLNLLSVLEQINNRTDSSGKRVTPAYITFMESGYNFCGPQTANIINLDCAKGAYEEALSGLVWTIKQGHVIAAHSDTHFYDPSAGFCNYLKMNAITKIEPKYAQCGKDPAADMVRGALRLDSALNNETYWETDAERAAWKKAISTLWLYARLPCTNTWKLPGVDTVIGLRREDQGAEKDARMKTGDLLLGGKLPCRNETKPWNVIGWDAEWRLDAKTTYDIQKEKCNVVKDITNQFDRKDKWGPKPNNVVLLTHDHFFADMFKATIFRDVIVELQQLGYTLGTIDQYPI
;
A
#
# COMPACT_ATOMS: atom_id res chain seq x y z
N MET A 1 15.77 33.48 -55.99
CA MET A 1 16.91 33.64 -55.07
C MET A 1 16.34 33.77 -53.66
N PHE A 2 16.77 32.86 -52.78
CA PHE A 2 16.70 32.81 -51.32
C PHE A 2 15.72 33.69 -50.50
N GLY A 3 14.92 32.98 -49.67
CA GLY A 3 14.88 33.17 -48.21
C GLY A 3 13.82 34.13 -47.64
N VAL A 4 13.13 33.93 -46.51
CA VAL A 4 12.82 32.84 -45.55
C VAL A 4 12.29 33.58 -44.29
N PHE A 5 11.10 33.16 -43.80
CA PHE A 5 10.60 33.22 -42.40
C PHE A 5 10.20 34.59 -41.77
N LEU A 6 9.31 34.71 -40.77
CA LEU A 6 8.11 34.02 -40.24
C LEU A 6 7.64 34.86 -39.00
N VAL A 7 6.39 34.66 -38.54
CA VAL A 7 5.83 34.88 -37.17
C VAL A 7 4.98 36.16 -36.86
N TRP A 8 3.65 35.97 -36.97
CA TRP A 8 2.55 36.08 -35.97
C TRP A 8 2.36 37.29 -35.00
N ASN A 9 1.08 37.75 -34.90
CA ASN A 9 0.43 38.56 -33.84
C ASN A 9 -0.78 37.74 -33.30
N LEU A 10 -0.94 37.48 -31.99
CA LEU A 10 -1.54 38.27 -30.88
C LEU A 10 -3.09 38.33 -30.82
N ILE A 11 -3.61 37.67 -29.76
CA ILE A 11 -4.69 38.01 -28.79
C ILE A 11 -6.17 38.10 -29.26
N VAL A 12 -7.01 37.33 -28.56
CA VAL A 12 -8.47 37.50 -28.47
C VAL A 12 -8.85 37.77 -27.00
N LEU A 13 -9.69 38.79 -26.77
CA LEU A 13 -10.41 39.02 -25.51
C LEU A 13 -11.90 39.23 -25.78
N LEU A 14 -12.69 38.37 -25.13
CA LEU A 14 -14.00 38.57 -24.47
C LEU A 14 -15.17 39.23 -25.23
N TRP A 15 -16.35 38.59 -25.18
CA TRP A 15 -17.46 39.02 -24.31
C TRP A 15 -18.65 38.02 -24.34
N SER A 16 -19.28 37.87 -23.18
CA SER A 16 -20.35 36.93 -22.82
C SER A 16 -21.74 37.33 -23.35
N ARG A 17 -22.64 36.35 -23.54
CA ARG A 17 -24.10 36.50 -23.34
C ARG A 17 -24.76 35.18 -22.91
N HIS A 18 -25.59 35.27 -21.89
CA HIS A 18 -26.55 34.27 -21.42
C HIS A 18 -27.69 34.04 -22.42
N SER A 19 -28.25 32.82 -22.46
CA SER A 19 -29.71 32.60 -22.48
C SER A 19 -30.10 31.14 -22.14
N THR A 20 -30.89 30.99 -21.07
CA THR A 20 -32.09 30.16 -20.84
C THR A 20 -32.28 28.76 -21.44
N ASP A 21 -32.68 27.85 -20.53
CA ASP A 21 -33.37 26.56 -20.72
C ASP A 21 -34.53 26.57 -21.73
N SER A 22 -34.69 25.44 -22.45
CA SER A 22 -35.98 24.75 -22.59
C SER A 22 -35.82 23.36 -23.24
N SER A 23 -36.48 22.38 -22.62
CA SER A 23 -36.79 21.01 -23.06
C SER A 23 -37.34 20.86 -24.49
N ASN A 24 -37.00 19.77 -25.19
CA ASN A 24 -37.93 18.69 -25.58
C ASN A 24 -37.35 17.67 -26.59
N ASN A 25 -37.82 16.43 -26.41
CA ASN A 25 -37.61 15.22 -27.22
C ASN A 25 -37.82 15.40 -28.74
N ALA A 26 -37.02 14.67 -29.53
CA ALA A 26 -37.49 13.92 -30.70
C ALA A 26 -36.48 12.86 -31.13
N GLN A 27 -36.94 11.60 -31.17
CA GLN A 27 -36.30 10.49 -31.89
C GLN A 27 -36.29 10.77 -33.41
N ALA A 28 -35.16 10.53 -34.06
CA ALA A 28 -35.12 10.02 -35.43
C ALA A 28 -33.80 9.28 -35.66
N SER A 29 -33.93 8.04 -36.11
CA SER A 29 -32.90 7.10 -36.54
C SER A 29 -32.11 7.62 -37.74
N ASP A 30 -30.79 7.42 -37.74
CA ASP A 30 -30.06 7.03 -38.95
C ASP A 30 -28.76 6.31 -38.57
N ASN A 31 -28.60 5.11 -39.14
CA ASN A 31 -27.44 4.23 -39.00
C ASN A 31 -26.33 4.67 -39.95
N LEU A 32 -25.13 4.94 -39.42
CA LEU A 32 -23.85 4.64 -40.10
C LEU A 32 -22.70 4.60 -39.05
N PRO A 33 -21.67 3.75 -39.23
CA PRO A 33 -20.80 3.32 -38.14
C PRO A 33 -19.64 4.29 -37.92
N THR A 34 -19.62 4.97 -36.78
CA THR A 34 -18.43 5.64 -36.26
C THR A 34 -17.80 4.79 -35.17
N THR A 35 -16.54 4.41 -35.40
CA THR A 35 -15.60 3.85 -34.43
C THR A 35 -15.58 4.67 -33.14
N GLU A 36 -16.26 4.19 -32.10
CA GLU A 36 -16.16 4.73 -30.75
C GLU A 36 -15.04 4.02 -29.98
N ILE A 37 -14.04 4.81 -29.64
CA ILE A 37 -13.09 4.54 -28.56
C ILE A 37 -13.90 4.51 -27.26
N PRO A 38 -13.81 3.50 -26.40
CA PRO A 38 -14.45 3.57 -25.09
C PRO A 38 -13.74 4.63 -24.27
N SER A 39 -14.37 5.80 -24.13
CA SER A 39 -14.05 6.76 -23.08
C SER A 39 -14.25 6.05 -21.75
N LEU A 40 -13.18 5.89 -20.96
CA LEU A 40 -13.32 5.61 -19.53
C LEU A 40 -14.10 6.78 -18.93
N SER A 41 -15.39 6.56 -18.68
CA SER A 41 -16.22 7.46 -17.89
C SER A 41 -15.64 7.48 -16.47
N SER A 42 -14.91 8.54 -16.15
CA SER A 42 -14.48 8.89 -14.81
C SER A 42 -15.70 9.35 -14.00
N ASN A 43 -16.50 8.41 -13.50
CA ASN A 43 -17.50 8.67 -12.47
C ASN A 43 -16.96 8.14 -11.13
N SER A 44 -15.85 8.71 -10.67
CA SER A 44 -15.19 8.36 -9.41
C SER A 44 -15.69 9.19 -8.22
N SER A 45 -16.84 9.86 -8.33
CA SER A 45 -17.37 10.80 -7.34
C SER A 45 -18.41 10.23 -6.38
N GLU A 46 -18.82 8.96 -6.53
CA GLU A 46 -19.91 8.39 -5.70
C GLU A 46 -19.54 7.10 -4.95
N GLU A 47 -18.34 6.55 -5.12
CA GLU A 47 -17.95 5.33 -4.40
C GLU A 47 -17.30 5.65 -3.05
N GLN A 48 -18.11 5.46 -2.01
CA GLN A 48 -17.72 5.49 -0.60
C GLN A 48 -16.70 4.36 -0.33
N TRP A 49 -15.60 4.66 0.37
CA TRP A 49 -14.63 3.63 0.72
C TRP A 49 -15.31 2.58 1.61
N PRO A 50 -15.26 1.28 1.28
CA PRO A 50 -15.82 0.27 2.14
C PRO A 50 -15.01 0.21 3.43
N SER A 51 -15.66 0.45 4.57
CA SER A 51 -15.10 0.07 5.86
C SER A 51 -14.75 -1.42 5.84
N ALA A 52 -13.65 -1.80 6.51
CA ALA A 52 -13.34 -3.21 6.72
C ALA A 52 -14.59 -3.93 7.25
N PRO A 53 -15.02 -5.05 6.63
CA PRO A 53 -16.23 -5.75 7.05
C PRO A 53 -16.12 -6.19 8.51
N ASN A 54 -17.23 -6.12 9.26
CA ASN A 54 -17.34 -6.77 10.56
C ASN A 54 -17.32 -8.29 10.36
N VAL A 55 -16.14 -8.89 10.42
CA VAL A 55 -15.99 -10.35 10.37
C VAL A 55 -15.92 -10.88 11.79
N THR A 56 -16.86 -11.75 12.15
CA THR A 56 -16.79 -12.54 13.39
C THR A 56 -15.74 -13.62 13.20
N TYR A 57 -14.58 -13.49 13.85
CA TYR A 57 -13.49 -14.44 13.70
C TYR A 57 -13.77 -15.73 14.49
N SER A 58 -13.70 -16.88 13.81
CA SER A 58 -13.39 -18.14 14.47
C SER A 58 -11.89 -18.16 14.69
N THR A 59 -11.45 -17.91 15.92
CA THR A 59 -10.07 -18.07 16.35
C THR A 59 -9.68 -19.55 16.26
N SER A 60 -9.29 -20.03 15.09
CA SER A 60 -8.22 -21.03 15.02
C SER A 60 -6.94 -20.27 15.30
N SER A 61 -6.79 -19.85 16.55
CA SER A 61 -5.56 -19.33 17.09
C SER A 61 -4.47 -20.34 16.72
N SER A 62 -3.54 -19.94 15.84
CA SER A 62 -2.17 -20.33 16.08
C SER A 62 -1.81 -19.67 17.41
N THR A 63 -2.18 -20.33 18.51
CA THR A 63 -1.91 -19.88 19.87
C THR A 63 -0.43 -19.57 19.92
N PHE A 64 -0.12 -18.29 20.09
CA PHE A 64 1.20 -17.84 20.49
C PHE A 64 1.47 -18.44 21.87
N ASN A 65 2.04 -19.64 21.90
CA ASN A 65 2.63 -20.19 23.10
C ASN A 65 4.05 -19.62 23.16
N ALA A 66 4.18 -18.45 23.81
CA ALA A 66 5.49 -17.99 24.28
C ALA A 66 6.12 -19.14 25.08
N THR A 67 7.15 -19.76 24.53
CA THR A 67 7.90 -20.79 25.26
C THR A 67 8.80 -20.05 26.24
N THR A 68 8.32 -19.90 27.48
CA THR A 68 9.15 -19.42 28.59
C THR A 68 10.12 -20.53 28.95
N ASN A 69 11.33 -20.52 28.39
CA ASN A 69 12.42 -21.35 28.90
C ASN A 69 12.91 -20.72 30.21
N ALA A 70 12.20 -21.00 31.30
CA ALA A 70 12.72 -20.80 32.65
C ALA A 70 13.75 -21.91 32.92
N THR A 71 15.00 -21.66 32.58
CA THR A 71 16.10 -22.49 33.10
C THR A 71 16.20 -22.23 34.59
N ASN A 72 15.90 -23.25 35.40
CA ASN A 72 16.23 -23.31 36.82
C ASN A 72 17.74 -23.11 36.98
N ALA A 73 18.16 -21.89 37.34
CA ALA A 73 19.50 -21.62 37.85
C ALA A 73 19.40 -20.45 38.81
N THR A 74 19.78 -20.73 40.05
CA THR A 74 20.06 -19.78 41.12
C THR A 74 21.12 -18.79 40.65
N ASP A 75 20.72 -17.67 40.07
CA ASP A 75 21.54 -16.46 40.02
C ASP A 75 20.67 -15.23 39.79
N ALA A 76 20.75 -14.30 40.74
CA ALA A 76 20.01 -13.04 40.75
C ALA A 76 20.64 -12.02 39.78
N SER A 77 20.60 -12.33 38.49
CA SER A 77 20.80 -11.36 37.41
C SER A 77 19.56 -11.37 36.52
N SER A 78 19.09 -10.18 36.12
CA SER A 78 17.83 -9.93 35.42
C SER A 78 17.43 -11.06 34.45
N ASN A 79 16.37 -11.80 34.80
CA ASN A 79 15.74 -12.76 33.89
C ASN A 79 15.17 -12.02 32.67
N VAL A 80 15.98 -11.86 31.62
CA VAL A 80 15.50 -11.38 30.33
C VAL A 80 14.64 -12.50 29.75
N ILE A 81 13.32 -12.34 29.84
CA ILE A 81 12.37 -13.25 29.21
C ILE A 81 12.62 -13.19 27.70
N LYS A 82 13.11 -14.29 27.13
CA LYS A 82 13.32 -14.39 25.68
C LYS A 82 12.00 -14.75 25.01
N TYR A 83 11.53 -13.88 24.13
CA TYR A 83 10.35 -14.10 23.30
C TYR A 83 10.79 -14.51 21.91
N TYR A 84 10.47 -15.73 21.50
CA TYR A 84 10.82 -16.27 20.19
C TYR A 84 9.61 -16.26 19.27
N PHE A 85 9.82 -15.83 18.02
CA PHE A 85 8.82 -15.96 16.96
C PHE A 85 9.18 -17.15 16.07
N PRO A 86 8.44 -18.27 16.16
CA PRO A 86 8.73 -19.43 15.34
C PRO A 86 8.62 -19.08 13.86
N LYS A 87 9.29 -19.90 13.03
CA LYS A 87 9.16 -19.79 11.58
C LYS A 87 7.68 -19.81 11.20
N PHE A 88 7.29 -18.86 10.34
CA PHE A 88 5.94 -18.82 9.80
C PHE A 88 5.62 -20.13 9.06
N VAL A 89 4.47 -20.73 9.38
CA VAL A 89 3.98 -21.94 8.72
C VAL A 89 2.95 -21.53 7.68
N ALA A 90 3.38 -21.43 6.43
CA ALA A 90 2.51 -21.07 5.33
C ALA A 90 1.40 -22.12 5.13
N ARG A 91 0.19 -21.64 4.84
CA ARG A 91 -0.89 -22.50 4.37
C ARG A 91 -0.52 -23.09 3.01
N GLY A 92 -0.87 -24.36 2.81
CA GLY A 92 -0.69 -25.04 1.54
C GLY A 92 -1.43 -24.34 0.40
N ALA A 93 -0.93 -24.51 -0.82
CA ALA A 93 -1.56 -23.95 -2.00
C ALA A 93 -2.93 -24.59 -2.24
N VAL A 94 -3.99 -23.77 -2.34
CA VAL A 94 -5.36 -24.24 -2.64
C VAL A 94 -5.56 -24.54 -4.13
N SER A 95 -4.64 -24.07 -4.97
CA SER A 95 -4.53 -24.40 -6.39
C SER A 95 -3.05 -24.46 -6.80
N PRO A 96 -2.69 -25.21 -7.86
CA PRO A 96 -1.32 -25.23 -8.37
C PRO A 96 -0.82 -23.83 -8.73
N VAL A 97 0.46 -23.56 -8.44
CA VAL A 97 1.11 -22.30 -8.86
C VAL A 97 1.28 -22.33 -10.38
N PRO A 98 0.83 -21.30 -11.12
CA PRO A 98 0.99 -21.28 -12.57
C PRO A 98 2.47 -21.37 -12.99
N THR A 99 2.74 -22.14 -14.04
CA THR A 99 4.09 -22.32 -14.61
C THR A 99 4.28 -21.63 -15.95
N THR A 100 3.20 -21.16 -16.58
CA THR A 100 3.22 -20.37 -17.82
C THR A 100 2.23 -19.21 -17.73
N ALA A 101 2.47 -18.16 -18.53
CA ALA A 101 1.58 -17.00 -18.63
C ALA A 101 0.24 -17.40 -19.29
N THR A 102 -0.86 -16.91 -18.75
CA THR A 102 -2.22 -17.37 -19.09
C THR A 102 -3.16 -16.24 -19.48
N CYS A 103 -2.78 -14.97 -19.29
CA CYS A 103 -3.66 -13.83 -19.55
C CYS A 103 -3.70 -13.37 -21.00
N GLY A 104 -2.91 -13.99 -21.89
CA GLY A 104 -2.84 -13.58 -23.30
C GLY A 104 -2.37 -12.15 -23.51
N ILE A 105 -1.67 -11.57 -22.54
CA ILE A 105 -1.18 -10.18 -22.60
C ILE A 105 -0.01 -10.11 -23.58
N PRO A 106 -0.11 -9.33 -24.67
CA PRO A 106 0.93 -9.28 -25.69
C PRO A 106 2.17 -8.49 -25.23
N ARG A 107 1.99 -7.53 -24.31
CA ARG A 107 3.08 -6.70 -23.79
C ARG A 107 3.95 -7.47 -22.80
N ARG A 108 5.19 -7.76 -23.22
CA ARG A 108 6.26 -8.29 -22.36
C ARG A 108 7.19 -7.18 -21.90
N ALA A 109 7.90 -7.43 -20.81
CA ALA A 109 8.91 -6.50 -20.34
C ALA A 109 9.96 -6.25 -21.42
N LYS A 110 10.28 -4.97 -21.68
CA LYS A 110 11.26 -4.58 -22.71
C LYS A 110 12.70 -4.69 -22.21
N SER A 111 12.90 -4.67 -20.90
CA SER A 111 14.21 -4.80 -20.25
C SER A 111 14.04 -5.17 -18.79
N ALA A 112 15.13 -5.62 -18.14
CA ALA A 112 15.15 -5.88 -16.70
C ALA A 112 14.89 -4.62 -15.83
N ASN A 113 15.03 -3.43 -16.42
CA ASN A 113 14.76 -2.15 -15.75
C ASN A 113 13.27 -1.83 -15.66
N GLU A 114 12.39 -2.62 -16.28
CA GLU A 114 10.94 -2.49 -16.10
C GLU A 114 10.51 -3.20 -14.81
N ILE A 115 10.43 -2.43 -13.72
CA ILE A 115 10.21 -2.93 -12.36
C ILE A 115 8.78 -2.63 -11.90
N VAL A 116 8.13 -3.64 -11.33
CA VAL A 116 6.84 -3.50 -10.65
C VAL A 116 7.07 -3.54 -9.13
N TYR A 117 6.58 -2.52 -8.45
CA TYR A 117 6.60 -2.39 -6.99
C TYR A 117 5.19 -2.64 -6.47
N LEU A 118 4.93 -3.86 -5.97
CA LEU A 118 3.65 -4.17 -5.34
C LEU A 118 3.67 -3.62 -3.91
N THR A 119 2.69 -2.79 -3.61
CA THR A 119 2.54 -2.14 -2.30
C THR A 119 1.18 -2.47 -1.70
N ILE A 120 1.18 -2.85 -0.42
CA ILE A 120 0.00 -3.25 0.34
C ILE A 120 -0.21 -2.28 1.49
N ASP A 121 -1.31 -1.52 1.48
CA ASP A 121 -1.60 -0.52 2.49
C ASP A 121 -2.42 -1.10 3.66
N ASP A 122 -2.54 -0.28 4.71
CA ASP A 122 -3.38 -0.46 5.92
C ASP A 122 -2.97 -1.54 6.90
N GLY A 123 -1.85 -2.21 6.65
CA GLY A 123 -1.47 -3.35 7.47
C GLY A 123 -0.91 -3.03 8.85
N PRO A 124 -0.63 -4.05 9.68
CA PRO A 124 -0.89 -5.48 9.47
C PRO A 124 -2.33 -5.87 9.80
N SER A 125 -3.17 -6.05 8.77
CA SER A 125 -4.54 -6.50 8.96
C SER A 125 -4.61 -7.95 9.42
N VAL A 126 -5.38 -8.16 10.47
CA VAL A 126 -5.69 -9.47 11.04
C VAL A 126 -6.43 -10.39 10.06
N SER A 127 -7.15 -9.82 9.07
CA SER A 127 -7.91 -10.63 8.11
C SER A 127 -7.04 -11.17 6.97
N GLY A 128 -6.16 -10.34 6.42
CA GLY A 128 -5.48 -10.65 5.16
C GLY A 128 -4.00 -10.98 5.26
N ARG A 129 -3.29 -10.45 6.28
CA ARG A 129 -1.82 -10.52 6.34
C ARG A 129 -1.29 -11.94 6.22
N LEU A 130 -1.82 -12.88 7.01
CA LEU A 130 -1.29 -14.25 7.04
C LEU A 130 -1.59 -15.03 5.75
N ASN A 131 -2.69 -14.71 5.05
CA ASN A 131 -2.97 -15.32 3.75
C ASN A 131 -1.98 -14.80 2.70
N LEU A 132 -1.67 -13.50 2.70
CA LEU A 132 -0.65 -12.91 1.83
C LEU A 132 0.74 -13.52 2.08
N LEU A 133 1.18 -13.61 3.33
CA LEU A 133 2.46 -14.25 3.67
C LEU A 133 2.49 -15.74 3.28
N SER A 134 1.35 -16.44 3.36
CA SER A 134 1.26 -17.82 2.89
C SER A 134 1.50 -17.94 1.39
N VAL A 135 0.88 -17.09 0.58
CA VAL A 135 1.03 -17.17 -0.88
C VAL A 135 2.37 -16.62 -1.38
N LEU A 136 2.97 -15.67 -0.67
CA LEU A 136 4.31 -15.17 -0.96
C LEU A 136 5.37 -16.24 -0.67
N GLU A 137 5.25 -16.98 0.44
CA GLU A 137 6.11 -18.14 0.72
C GLU A 137 5.98 -19.23 -0.36
N GLN A 138 4.77 -19.48 -0.87
CA GLN A 138 4.53 -20.46 -1.94
C GLN A 138 5.33 -20.13 -3.21
N ILE A 139 5.44 -18.84 -3.58
CA ILE A 139 6.18 -18.44 -4.79
C ILE A 139 7.68 -18.30 -4.56
N ASN A 140 8.13 -17.96 -3.35
CA ASN A 140 9.55 -17.72 -3.06
C ASN A 140 10.37 -19.01 -2.87
N ASN A 141 9.68 -20.15 -2.74
CA ASN A 141 10.28 -21.48 -2.64
C ASN A 141 10.12 -22.31 -3.91
N ARG A 142 9.60 -21.75 -5.01
CA ARG A 142 9.33 -22.50 -6.24
C ARG A 142 10.56 -22.64 -7.13
N THR A 143 10.53 -23.68 -7.96
CA THR A 143 11.45 -23.91 -9.08
C THR A 143 10.70 -23.83 -10.41
N ASP A 144 11.43 -23.49 -11.48
CA ASP A 144 10.92 -23.61 -12.85
C ASP A 144 10.92 -25.08 -13.32
N SER A 145 10.49 -25.31 -14.57
CA SER A 145 10.43 -26.64 -15.17
C SER A 145 11.78 -27.34 -15.31
N SER A 146 12.90 -26.62 -15.19
CA SER A 146 14.26 -27.17 -15.20
C SER A 146 14.78 -27.52 -13.79
N GLY A 147 13.97 -27.28 -12.75
CA GLY A 147 14.39 -27.44 -11.36
C GLY A 147 15.22 -26.28 -10.82
N LYS A 148 15.39 -25.19 -11.59
CA LYS A 148 16.12 -24.00 -11.14
C LYS A 148 15.20 -23.14 -10.27
N ARG A 149 15.73 -22.62 -9.16
CA ARG A 149 14.99 -21.71 -8.27
C ARG A 149 14.57 -20.45 -9.03
N VAL A 150 13.28 -20.12 -8.98
CA VAL A 150 12.76 -18.86 -9.53
C VAL A 150 13.19 -17.72 -8.61
N THR A 151 13.51 -16.55 -9.19
CA THR A 151 13.83 -15.35 -8.42
C THR A 151 12.69 -15.04 -7.43
N PRO A 152 12.98 -14.95 -6.12
CA PRO A 152 11.97 -14.56 -5.14
C PRO A 152 11.35 -13.21 -5.46
N ALA A 153 10.06 -13.07 -5.18
CA ALA A 153 9.32 -11.83 -5.22
C ALA A 153 9.16 -11.30 -3.78
N TYR A 154 9.76 -10.13 -3.53
CA TYR A 154 9.55 -9.39 -2.30
C TYR A 154 8.71 -8.14 -2.61
N ILE A 155 7.79 -7.80 -1.70
CA ILE A 155 6.86 -6.68 -1.86
C ILE A 155 6.98 -5.73 -0.66
N THR A 156 6.31 -4.58 -0.74
CA THR A 156 6.30 -3.58 0.33
C THR A 156 4.93 -3.53 1.01
N PHE A 157 4.91 -3.47 2.34
CA PHE A 157 3.72 -3.20 3.13
C PHE A 157 3.81 -1.78 3.71
N MET A 158 2.81 -0.94 3.43
CA MET A 158 2.67 0.39 4.03
C MET A 158 1.85 0.20 5.31
N GLU A 159 2.53 0.23 6.44
CA GLU A 159 1.99 -0.19 7.74
C GLU A 159 1.40 1.00 8.51
N SER A 160 0.22 0.77 9.09
CA SER A 160 -0.50 1.72 9.95
C SER A 160 -0.46 1.30 11.41
N GLY A 161 -0.30 2.27 12.30
CA GLY A 161 -0.23 2.03 13.75
C GLY A 161 -1.54 1.52 14.37
N TYR A 162 -2.70 1.81 13.78
CA TYR A 162 -4.01 1.52 14.38
C TYR A 162 -4.23 0.03 14.63
N ASN A 163 -3.61 -0.85 13.82
CA ASN A 163 -3.77 -2.31 13.94
C ASN A 163 -3.28 -2.86 15.29
N PHE A 164 -2.38 -2.16 15.98
CA PHE A 164 -1.99 -2.53 17.35
C PHE A 164 -3.08 -2.31 18.39
N CYS A 165 -4.16 -1.60 18.03
CA CYS A 165 -5.31 -1.34 18.88
C CYS A 165 -6.57 -2.07 18.37
N GLY A 166 -6.63 -2.43 17.10
CA GLY A 166 -7.72 -3.22 16.52
C GLY A 166 -7.86 -2.97 15.03
N PRO A 167 -8.78 -3.68 14.35
CA PRO A 167 -8.92 -3.61 12.89
C PRO A 167 -9.58 -2.33 12.38
N GLN A 168 -10.06 -1.44 13.28
CA GLN A 168 -10.71 -0.20 12.90
C GLN A 168 -9.92 1.01 13.41
N THR A 169 -9.82 2.05 12.59
CA THR A 169 -9.30 3.37 12.97
C THR A 169 -9.93 3.91 14.26
N ALA A 170 -11.22 3.64 14.49
CA ALA A 170 -11.93 4.12 15.69
C ALA A 170 -11.34 3.59 17.00
N ASN A 171 -10.75 2.38 16.99
CA ASN A 171 -10.10 1.80 18.17
C ASN A 171 -8.95 2.68 18.64
N ILE A 172 -8.02 3.02 17.74
CA ILE A 172 -6.85 3.82 18.12
C ILE A 172 -7.22 5.28 18.43
N ILE A 173 -8.15 5.87 17.68
CA ILE A 173 -8.58 7.26 17.89
C ILE A 173 -9.18 7.46 19.28
N ASN A 174 -9.85 6.43 19.82
CA ASN A 174 -10.47 6.48 21.14
C ASN A 174 -9.62 5.85 22.26
N LEU A 175 -8.48 5.24 21.91
CA LEU A 175 -7.67 4.37 22.78
C LEU A 175 -8.50 3.21 23.38
N ASP A 176 -9.43 2.68 22.60
CA ASP A 176 -10.29 1.55 22.95
C ASP A 176 -9.79 0.29 22.25
N CYS A 177 -8.71 -0.27 22.79
CA CYS A 177 -7.97 -1.34 22.13
C CYS A 177 -8.56 -2.72 22.40
N ALA A 178 -8.78 -3.47 21.33
CA ALA A 178 -9.18 -4.87 21.37
C ALA A 178 -8.07 -5.72 22.02
N LYS A 179 -8.49 -6.66 22.87
CA LYS A 179 -7.58 -7.63 23.49
C LYS A 179 -6.92 -8.50 22.40
N GLY A 180 -5.59 -8.62 22.44
CA GLY A 180 -4.82 -9.45 21.50
C GLY A 180 -4.39 -8.74 20.21
N ALA A 181 -4.91 -7.54 19.92
CA ALA A 181 -4.59 -6.81 18.70
C ALA A 181 -3.10 -6.49 18.58
N TYR A 182 -2.44 -6.19 19.71
CA TYR A 182 -1.00 -5.91 19.73
C TYR A 182 -0.19 -7.14 19.29
N GLU A 183 -0.46 -8.30 19.86
CA GLU A 183 0.26 -9.54 19.56
C GLU A 183 0.03 -10.00 18.12
N GLU A 184 -1.19 -9.86 17.62
CA GLU A 184 -1.54 -10.19 16.23
C GLU A 184 -0.80 -9.28 15.23
N ALA A 185 -0.82 -7.95 15.46
CA ALA A 185 -0.11 -7.00 14.63
C ALA A 185 1.41 -7.22 14.66
N LEU A 186 1.98 -7.43 15.86
CA LEU A 186 3.39 -7.71 16.03
C LEU A 186 3.82 -8.98 15.29
N SER A 187 3.05 -10.06 15.42
CA SER A 187 3.32 -11.33 14.72
C SER A 187 3.33 -11.14 13.21
N GLY A 188 2.34 -10.42 12.69
CA GLY A 188 2.25 -10.08 11.27
C GLY A 188 3.49 -9.34 10.75
N LEU A 189 3.97 -8.34 11.49
CA LEU A 189 5.17 -7.56 11.11
C LEU A 189 6.44 -8.40 11.19
N VAL A 190 6.64 -9.15 12.27
CA VAL A 190 7.84 -9.99 12.44
C VAL A 190 7.93 -11.02 11.31
N TRP A 191 6.84 -11.72 11.01
CA TRP A 191 6.85 -12.70 9.91
C TRP A 191 7.02 -12.06 8.53
N THR A 192 6.47 -10.85 8.31
CA THR A 192 6.70 -10.08 7.09
C THR A 192 8.20 -9.83 6.87
N ILE A 193 8.89 -9.36 7.91
CA ILE A 193 10.33 -9.07 7.85
C ILE A 193 11.15 -10.36 7.72
N LYS A 194 10.82 -11.41 8.46
CA LYS A 194 11.51 -12.71 8.37
C LYS A 194 11.40 -13.34 6.98
N GLN A 195 10.32 -13.09 6.25
CA GLN A 195 10.16 -13.53 4.85
C GLN A 195 10.89 -12.64 3.84
N GLY A 196 11.59 -11.59 4.27
CA GLY A 196 12.37 -10.69 3.41
C GLY A 196 11.55 -9.58 2.75
N HIS A 197 10.28 -9.43 3.12
CA HIS A 197 9.46 -8.30 2.68
C HIS A 197 9.83 -7.02 3.43
N VAL A 198 9.43 -5.89 2.86
CA VAL A 198 9.81 -4.57 3.34
C VAL A 198 8.57 -3.86 3.90
N ILE A 199 8.77 -3.06 4.96
CA ILE A 199 7.73 -2.22 5.53
C ILE A 199 8.07 -0.73 5.33
N ALA A 200 7.05 0.11 5.22
CA ALA A 200 7.13 1.56 5.12
C ALA A 200 5.97 2.22 5.87
N ALA A 201 6.04 3.53 6.14
CA ALA A 201 5.09 4.21 7.03
C ALA A 201 3.76 4.57 6.34
N HIS A 202 2.64 4.33 7.03
CA HIS A 202 1.28 4.67 6.56
C HIS A 202 0.39 5.33 7.62
N SER A 203 0.98 6.14 8.52
CA SER A 203 0.32 6.85 9.63
C SER A 203 0.01 6.01 10.87
N ASP A 204 -0.40 6.67 11.96
CA ASP A 204 -0.87 5.99 13.17
C ASP A 204 -2.36 5.65 13.03
N THR A 205 -3.16 6.58 12.51
CA THR A 205 -4.63 6.49 12.56
C THR A 205 -5.30 6.22 11.23
N HIS A 206 -4.58 6.32 10.11
CA HIS A 206 -5.11 6.30 8.74
C HIS A 206 -6.00 7.51 8.38
N PHE A 207 -6.31 8.41 9.33
CA PHE A 207 -7.20 9.56 9.14
C PHE A 207 -8.61 9.22 8.62
N TYR A 208 -9.05 7.96 8.69
CA TYR A 208 -10.34 7.54 8.14
C TYR A 208 -11.51 8.09 8.95
N ASP A 209 -12.39 8.87 8.32
CA ASP A 209 -13.63 9.36 8.89
C ASP A 209 -14.80 8.43 8.51
N PRO A 210 -15.32 7.60 9.43
CA PRO A 210 -16.41 6.69 9.12
C PRO A 210 -17.72 7.40 8.80
N SER A 211 -17.91 8.65 9.26
CA SER A 211 -19.13 9.42 8.95
C SER A 211 -19.14 9.95 7.52
N ALA A 212 -17.96 10.19 6.95
CA ALA A 212 -17.79 10.64 5.59
C ALA A 212 -17.53 9.46 4.62
N GLY A 213 -16.97 8.36 5.13
CA GLY A 213 -16.55 7.20 4.34
C GLY A 213 -15.25 7.46 3.58
N PHE A 214 -14.37 8.30 4.12
CA PHE A 214 -13.07 8.65 3.51
C PHE A 214 -12.10 9.30 4.50
N CYS A 215 -10.82 9.41 4.12
CA CYS A 215 -9.83 10.09 4.97
C CYS A 215 -10.12 11.60 5.10
N ASN A 216 -10.01 12.14 6.31
CA ASN A 216 -10.13 13.56 6.60
C ASN A 216 -9.00 13.98 7.56
N TYR A 217 -8.01 14.68 7.03
CA TYR A 217 -6.76 15.00 7.74
C TYR A 217 -7.01 16.03 8.84
N LEU A 218 -7.91 16.99 8.65
CA LEU A 218 -8.15 18.04 9.63
C LEU A 218 -9.03 17.54 10.79
N LYS A 219 -10.17 16.93 10.47
CA LYS A 219 -11.16 16.46 11.46
C LYS A 219 -10.62 15.32 12.29
N MET A 220 -10.12 14.25 11.64
CA MET A 220 -9.76 13.03 12.37
C MET A 220 -8.60 13.27 13.32
N ASN A 221 -7.59 13.98 12.84
CA ASN A 221 -6.44 14.35 13.65
C ASN A 221 -6.79 15.26 14.85
N ALA A 222 -7.80 16.15 14.72
CA ALA A 222 -8.26 16.99 15.82
C ALA A 222 -8.96 16.19 16.94
N ILE A 223 -9.61 15.07 16.60
CA ILE A 223 -10.36 14.24 17.56
C ILE A 223 -9.54 13.06 18.11
N THR A 224 -8.40 12.73 17.51
CA THR A 224 -7.52 11.65 17.95
C THR A 224 -7.04 11.86 19.38
N LYS A 225 -7.34 10.90 20.25
CA LYS A 225 -6.68 10.76 21.55
C LYS A 225 -5.29 10.18 21.34
N ILE A 226 -4.29 10.82 21.93
CA ILE A 226 -2.89 10.42 21.79
C ILE A 226 -2.43 9.81 23.11
N GLU A 227 -1.82 8.63 23.03
CA GLU A 227 -1.20 8.01 24.22
C GLU A 227 -0.19 8.95 24.87
N PRO A 228 -0.11 9.02 26.20
CA PRO A 228 0.78 9.96 26.89
C PRO A 228 2.24 9.93 26.41
N LYS A 229 2.77 8.74 26.12
CA LYS A 229 4.15 8.56 25.61
C LYS A 229 4.43 9.21 24.25
N TYR A 230 3.39 9.46 23.44
CA TYR A 230 3.51 10.07 22.12
C TYR A 230 3.01 11.52 22.08
N ALA A 231 2.47 12.06 23.18
CA ALA A 231 1.89 13.40 23.21
C ALA A 231 2.91 14.50 22.82
N GLN A 232 4.18 14.31 23.16
CA GLN A 232 5.27 15.23 22.83
C GLN A 232 5.58 15.32 21.33
N CYS A 233 5.13 14.35 20.52
CA CYS A 233 5.41 14.32 19.08
C CYS A 233 4.54 15.32 18.29
N GLY A 234 3.54 15.91 18.93
CA GLY A 234 2.60 16.84 18.32
C GLY A 234 1.27 16.18 18.00
N LYS A 235 0.33 16.99 17.49
CA LYS A 235 -1.04 16.58 17.16
C LYS A 235 -1.43 16.93 15.73
N ASP A 236 -0.50 17.26 14.85
CA ASP A 236 -0.81 17.51 13.43
C ASP A 236 -0.69 16.21 12.61
N PRO A 237 -1.14 16.20 11.34
CA PRO A 237 -1.07 14.98 10.53
C PRO A 237 0.36 14.48 10.25
N ALA A 238 1.37 15.35 10.20
CA ALA A 238 2.76 14.90 10.07
C ALA A 238 3.24 14.23 11.36
N ALA A 239 2.83 14.74 12.52
CA ALA A 239 3.03 14.07 13.80
C ALA A 239 2.33 12.70 13.85
N ASP A 240 1.14 12.54 13.24
CA ASP A 240 0.48 11.22 13.14
C ASP A 240 1.32 10.20 12.36
N MET A 241 1.93 10.62 11.25
CA MET A 241 2.90 9.80 10.51
C MET A 241 4.07 9.34 11.40
N VAL A 242 4.63 10.26 12.19
CA VAL A 242 5.73 9.95 13.12
C VAL A 242 5.27 9.01 14.23
N ARG A 243 4.09 9.21 14.83
CA ARG A 243 3.56 8.34 15.88
C ARG A 243 3.36 6.90 15.38
N GLY A 244 2.84 6.73 14.17
CA GLY A 244 2.68 5.41 13.55
C GLY A 244 4.02 4.70 13.36
N ALA A 245 5.01 5.40 12.81
CA ALA A 245 6.36 4.87 12.66
C ALA A 245 7.03 4.53 14.01
N LEU A 246 6.90 5.39 15.03
CA LEU A 246 7.41 5.12 16.38
C LEU A 246 6.77 3.89 17.01
N ARG A 247 5.47 3.70 16.80
CA ARG A 247 4.75 2.53 17.32
C ARG A 247 5.28 1.24 16.71
N LEU A 248 5.44 1.23 15.39
CA LEU A 248 6.01 0.10 14.65
C LEU A 248 7.45 -0.19 15.08
N ASP A 249 8.30 0.84 15.13
CA ASP A 249 9.70 0.73 15.55
C ASP A 249 9.81 0.20 16.98
N SER A 250 9.06 0.80 17.92
CA SER A 250 9.05 0.37 19.33
C SER A 250 8.59 -1.08 19.49
N ALA A 251 7.57 -1.51 18.73
CA ALA A 251 7.08 -2.88 18.78
C ALA A 251 8.09 -3.89 18.24
N LEU A 252 8.86 -3.51 17.22
CA LEU A 252 9.89 -4.35 16.58
C LEU A 252 11.24 -4.32 17.31
N ASN A 253 11.43 -3.38 18.24
CA ASN A 253 12.67 -3.17 18.98
C ASN A 253 12.86 -4.20 20.11
N ASN A 254 12.97 -5.46 19.72
CA ASN A 254 13.35 -6.56 20.60
C ASN A 254 14.22 -7.55 19.82
N GLU A 255 15.50 -7.66 20.22
CA GLU A 255 16.47 -8.51 19.54
C GLU A 255 16.11 -10.00 19.60
N THR A 256 15.28 -10.44 20.56
CA THR A 256 14.92 -11.85 20.69
C THR A 256 14.01 -12.35 19.56
N TYR A 257 13.39 -11.44 18.80
CA TYR A 257 12.57 -11.79 17.64
C TYR A 257 13.41 -12.28 16.45
N TRP A 258 14.70 -11.91 16.42
CA TRP A 258 15.58 -12.07 15.25
C TRP A 258 16.71 -13.04 15.58
N GLU A 259 16.54 -14.30 15.22
CA GLU A 259 17.39 -15.41 15.66
C GLU A 259 18.72 -15.43 14.90
N THR A 260 18.68 -15.11 13.61
CA THR A 260 19.86 -15.17 12.71
C THR A 260 20.40 -13.77 12.38
N ASP A 261 21.66 -13.71 11.93
CA ASP A 261 22.24 -12.43 11.44
C ASP A 261 21.50 -11.90 10.22
N ALA A 262 20.98 -12.78 9.37
CA ALA A 262 20.15 -12.41 8.23
C ALA A 262 18.82 -11.78 8.68
N GLU A 263 18.17 -12.33 9.70
CA GLU A 263 16.95 -11.74 10.28
C GLU A 263 17.24 -10.39 10.95
N ARG A 264 18.35 -10.27 11.70
CA ARG A 264 18.77 -8.98 12.29
C ARG A 264 19.08 -7.93 11.23
N ALA A 265 19.69 -8.32 10.10
CA ALA A 265 19.95 -7.42 8.98
C ALA A 265 18.65 -7.00 8.29
N ALA A 266 17.71 -7.94 8.07
CA ALA A 266 16.38 -7.65 7.52
C ALA A 266 15.60 -6.69 8.41
N TRP A 267 15.62 -6.89 9.73
CA TRP A 267 15.00 -5.98 10.70
C TRP A 267 15.61 -4.57 10.64
N LYS A 268 16.94 -4.43 10.67
CA LYS A 268 17.59 -3.12 10.55
C LYS A 268 17.23 -2.42 9.24
N LYS A 269 17.16 -3.17 8.13
CA LYS A 269 16.70 -2.67 6.83
C LYS A 269 15.24 -2.21 6.88
N ALA A 270 14.37 -2.99 7.53
CA ALA A 270 12.96 -2.67 7.71
C ALA A 270 12.77 -1.36 8.50
N ILE A 271 13.47 -1.18 9.62
CA ILE A 271 13.44 0.06 10.41
C ILE A 271 13.97 1.25 9.60
N SER A 272 15.07 1.08 8.87
CA SER A 272 15.59 2.12 7.97
C SER A 272 14.54 2.51 6.92
N THR A 273 13.87 1.53 6.31
CA THR A 273 12.86 1.79 5.27
C THR A 273 11.62 2.48 5.84
N LEU A 274 11.15 2.04 7.02
CA LEU A 274 10.07 2.69 7.76
C LEU A 274 10.33 4.19 7.98
N TRP A 275 11.57 4.58 8.22
CA TRP A 275 11.99 5.97 8.44
C TRP A 275 12.42 6.74 7.18
N LEU A 276 12.44 6.09 6.01
CA LEU A 276 12.85 6.68 4.72
C LEU A 276 11.76 6.71 3.65
N TYR A 277 10.72 5.89 3.79
CA TYR A 277 9.60 5.85 2.87
C TYR A 277 8.26 5.90 3.61
N ALA A 278 7.33 6.64 3.03
CA ALA A 278 5.98 6.76 3.54
C ALA A 278 4.98 6.81 2.38
N ARG A 279 3.73 6.46 2.68
CA ARG A 279 2.58 6.80 1.84
C ARG A 279 1.54 7.51 2.69
N LEU A 280 0.97 8.59 2.15
CA LEU A 280 -0.10 9.32 2.81
C LEU A 280 -1.44 8.58 2.60
N PRO A 281 -2.17 8.25 3.69
CA PRO A 281 -3.51 7.65 3.58
C PRO A 281 -4.43 8.38 2.60
N CYS A 282 -5.16 7.61 1.79
CA CYS A 282 -6.09 8.09 0.77
C CYS A 282 -5.54 9.18 -0.18
N THR A 283 -4.23 9.30 -0.39
CA THR A 283 -3.63 10.40 -1.17
C THR A 283 -2.61 9.87 -2.18
N ASN A 284 -2.94 9.90 -3.47
CA ASN A 284 -1.97 9.61 -4.53
C ASN A 284 -1.05 10.81 -4.73
N THR A 285 -0.02 10.90 -3.91
CA THR A 285 0.96 11.98 -3.96
C THR A 285 2.38 11.45 -4.04
N TRP A 286 3.20 12.17 -4.79
CA TRP A 286 4.64 11.96 -4.85
C TRP A 286 5.33 13.19 -4.30
N LYS A 287 6.03 13.01 -3.17
CA LYS A 287 6.94 14.02 -2.60
C LYS A 287 8.33 13.39 -2.55
N LEU A 288 9.11 13.64 -3.61
CA LEU A 288 10.48 13.19 -3.78
C LEU A 288 11.37 14.40 -4.09
N PRO A 289 12.71 14.31 -3.96
CA PRO A 289 13.60 15.34 -4.47
C PRO A 289 13.28 15.71 -5.92
N GLY A 290 12.84 16.96 -6.13
CA GLY A 290 12.47 17.47 -7.45
C GLY A 290 11.12 16.99 -8.00
N VAL A 291 10.33 16.24 -7.23
CA VAL A 291 8.97 15.80 -7.61
C VAL A 291 7.98 16.21 -6.54
N ASP A 292 7.00 17.01 -6.93
CA ASP A 292 5.87 17.40 -6.10
C ASP A 292 4.59 17.28 -6.92
N THR A 293 3.86 16.18 -6.72
CA THR A 293 2.61 15.93 -7.45
C THR A 293 1.54 15.32 -6.55
N VAL A 294 0.29 15.60 -6.90
CA VAL A 294 -0.89 14.97 -6.30
C VAL A 294 -1.93 14.73 -7.38
N ILE A 295 -2.53 13.55 -7.35
CA ILE A 295 -3.31 13.00 -8.45
C ILE A 295 -4.63 12.47 -7.91
N GLY A 296 -5.71 12.67 -8.67
CA GLY A 296 -6.98 11.98 -8.43
C GLY A 296 -7.69 12.34 -7.12
N LEU A 297 -7.40 13.49 -6.51
CA LEU A 297 -8.15 13.96 -5.35
C LEU A 297 -9.62 14.17 -5.71
N ARG A 298 -10.52 13.68 -4.87
CA ARG A 298 -11.96 13.88 -5.01
C ARG A 298 -12.32 15.34 -4.76
N ARG A 299 -13.56 15.73 -5.09
CA ARG A 299 -14.04 17.10 -4.90
C ARG A 299 -14.00 17.53 -3.43
N GLU A 300 -14.34 16.60 -2.54
CA GLU A 300 -14.40 16.76 -1.09
C GLU A 300 -13.00 16.91 -0.47
N ASP A 301 -11.97 16.38 -1.14
CA ASP A 301 -10.58 16.43 -0.69
C ASP A 301 -9.86 17.70 -1.19
N GLN A 302 -10.56 18.62 -1.87
CA GLN A 302 -9.98 19.88 -2.34
C GLN A 302 -9.92 20.95 -1.22
N GLY A 303 -9.33 22.10 -1.53
CA GLY A 303 -9.23 23.22 -0.58
C GLY A 303 -8.39 22.87 0.64
N ALA A 304 -8.92 23.13 1.84
CA ALA A 304 -8.18 22.96 3.10
C ALA A 304 -7.71 21.51 3.34
N GLU A 305 -8.47 20.50 2.89
CA GLU A 305 -8.05 19.10 2.99
C GLU A 305 -6.85 18.80 2.08
N LYS A 306 -6.87 19.29 0.84
CA LYS A 306 -5.72 19.20 -0.07
C LYS A 306 -4.50 19.88 0.53
N ASP A 307 -4.66 21.09 1.07
CA ASP A 307 -3.56 21.84 1.67
C ASP A 307 -2.97 21.10 2.87
N ALA A 308 -3.81 20.48 3.71
CA ALA A 308 -3.37 19.67 4.83
C ALA A 308 -2.58 18.43 4.38
N ARG A 309 -3.08 17.69 3.37
CA ARG A 309 -2.41 16.52 2.80
C ARG A 309 -1.05 16.89 2.19
N MET A 310 -1.00 17.94 1.40
CA MET A 310 0.23 18.39 0.75
C MET A 310 1.25 18.92 1.75
N LYS A 311 0.82 19.74 2.72
CA LYS A 311 1.66 20.21 3.82
C LYS A 311 2.23 19.06 4.64
N THR A 312 1.44 17.99 4.85
CA THR A 312 1.93 16.78 5.52
C THR A 312 3.11 16.21 4.74
N GLY A 313 2.94 16.00 3.44
CA GLY A 313 4.00 15.51 2.55
C GLY A 313 5.25 16.41 2.54
N ASP A 314 5.07 17.74 2.52
CA ASP A 314 6.19 18.70 2.57
C ASP A 314 6.97 18.59 3.89
N LEU A 315 6.28 18.46 5.01
CA LEU A 315 6.90 18.29 6.32
C LEU A 315 7.65 16.95 6.41
N LEU A 316 7.13 15.88 5.82
CA LEU A 316 7.80 14.58 5.76
C LEU A 316 9.09 14.65 4.95
N LEU A 317 9.05 15.31 3.78
CA LEU A 317 10.20 15.54 2.89
C LEU A 317 11.19 16.57 3.46
N GLY A 318 10.77 17.41 4.42
CA GLY A 318 11.66 18.32 5.14
C GLY A 318 12.54 17.67 6.21
N GLY A 319 12.23 16.44 6.63
CA GLY A 319 13.04 15.62 7.54
C GLY A 319 13.02 16.00 9.02
N LYS A 320 12.70 17.25 9.38
CA LYS A 320 12.72 17.74 10.77
C LYS A 320 11.33 17.68 11.40
N LEU A 321 11.07 16.64 12.19
CA LEU A 321 9.83 16.46 12.94
C LEU A 321 10.10 16.07 14.40
N PRO A 322 9.28 16.52 15.37
CA PRO A 322 9.39 16.06 16.75
C PRO A 322 9.33 14.52 16.86
N CYS A 323 10.08 13.95 17.80
CA CYS A 323 10.24 12.51 18.01
C CYS A 323 10.84 11.69 16.86
N ARG A 324 11.18 12.30 15.72
CA ARG A 324 11.90 11.61 14.65
C ARG A 324 13.40 11.71 14.90
N ASN A 325 14.03 10.59 15.21
CA ASN A 325 15.49 10.52 15.42
C ASN A 325 16.28 10.40 14.11
N GLU A 326 15.63 9.98 13.02
CA GLU A 326 16.19 9.99 11.67
C GLU A 326 16.17 11.41 11.09
N THR A 327 17.30 11.86 10.55
CA THR A 327 17.48 13.21 9.98
C THR A 327 17.25 13.25 8.47
N LYS A 328 17.31 12.09 7.81
CA LYS A 328 16.98 11.96 6.40
C LYS A 328 15.48 12.19 6.18
N PRO A 329 15.10 12.80 5.06
CA PRO A 329 13.71 13.04 4.73
C PRO A 329 12.97 11.74 4.39
N TRP A 330 11.66 11.75 4.59
CA TRP A 330 10.80 10.70 4.06
C TRP A 330 10.54 10.98 2.58
N ASN A 331 10.63 9.93 1.76
CA ASN A 331 10.13 9.93 0.40
C ASN A 331 8.67 9.49 0.43
N VAL A 332 7.77 10.36 -0.05
CA VAL A 332 6.35 10.03 -0.11
C VAL A 332 6.04 9.43 -1.48
N ILE A 333 5.55 8.19 -1.48
CA ILE A 333 5.35 7.38 -2.67
C ILE A 333 3.85 7.20 -2.95
N GLY A 334 3.42 7.66 -4.12
CA GLY A 334 2.07 7.45 -4.65
C GLY A 334 1.91 6.09 -5.32
N TRP A 335 1.03 6.00 -6.31
CA TRP A 335 0.83 4.80 -7.12
C TRP A 335 0.53 5.13 -8.60
N ASP A 336 0.84 4.18 -9.47
CA ASP A 336 0.57 4.21 -10.91
C ASP A 336 -0.70 3.44 -11.28
N ALA A 337 -0.94 2.32 -10.59
CA ALA A 337 -2.10 1.46 -10.75
C ALA A 337 -2.70 1.13 -9.38
N GLU A 338 -4.01 0.93 -9.33
CA GLU A 338 -4.73 0.62 -8.09
C GLU A 338 -5.58 -0.63 -8.31
N TRP A 339 -5.48 -1.57 -7.38
CA TRP A 339 -6.26 -2.80 -7.39
C TRP A 339 -7.22 -2.82 -6.20
N ARG A 340 -8.51 -2.64 -6.50
CA ARG A 340 -9.63 -2.77 -5.58
C ARG A 340 -10.31 -4.11 -5.78
N LEU A 341 -9.91 -5.10 -5.00
CA LEU A 341 -10.57 -6.40 -5.04
C LEU A 341 -11.88 -6.31 -4.24
N ASP A 342 -13.02 -6.58 -4.90
CA ASP A 342 -14.32 -6.51 -4.25
C ASP A 342 -14.41 -7.51 -3.07
N ALA A 343 -14.80 -6.99 -1.90
CA ALA A 343 -14.99 -7.78 -0.70
C ALA A 343 -16.25 -8.67 -0.76
N LYS A 344 -17.25 -8.33 -1.61
CA LYS A 344 -18.64 -8.82 -1.51
C LYS A 344 -19.12 -9.80 -2.59
N THR A 345 -18.34 -10.08 -3.64
CA THR A 345 -18.81 -10.88 -4.80
C THR A 345 -18.09 -12.21 -4.99
N THR A 346 -18.74 -13.12 -5.71
CA THR A 346 -18.09 -14.23 -6.42
C THR A 346 -17.23 -13.65 -7.55
N TYR A 347 -15.91 -13.75 -7.43
CA TYR A 347 -14.97 -13.24 -8.42
C TYR A 347 -14.52 -14.34 -9.37
N ASP A 348 -14.48 -14.02 -10.66
CA ASP A 348 -13.74 -14.82 -11.64
C ASP A 348 -12.25 -14.57 -11.42
N ILE A 349 -11.60 -15.51 -10.73
CA ILE A 349 -10.17 -15.48 -10.38
C ILE A 349 -9.29 -15.18 -11.60
N GLN A 350 -9.59 -15.79 -12.75
CA GLN A 350 -8.78 -15.63 -13.95
C GLN A 350 -8.98 -14.25 -14.54
N LYS A 351 -10.23 -13.79 -14.66
CA LYS A 351 -10.55 -12.45 -15.17
C LYS A 351 -9.93 -11.36 -14.29
N GLU A 352 -10.07 -11.48 -12.98
CA GLU A 352 -9.54 -10.51 -12.02
C GLU A 352 -8.02 -10.39 -12.11
N LYS A 353 -7.32 -11.54 -12.04
CA LYS A 353 -5.88 -11.60 -12.25
C LYS A 353 -5.47 -10.89 -13.55
N CYS A 354 -6.14 -11.22 -14.66
CA CYS A 354 -5.75 -10.70 -15.96
C CYS A 354 -6.05 -9.21 -16.14
N ASN A 355 -7.11 -8.69 -15.52
CA ASN A 355 -7.37 -7.26 -15.47
C ASN A 355 -6.24 -6.53 -14.75
N VAL A 356 -5.85 -6.99 -13.56
CA VAL A 356 -4.79 -6.36 -12.76
C VAL A 356 -3.45 -6.38 -13.50
N VAL A 357 -3.07 -7.53 -14.08
CA VAL A 357 -1.82 -7.62 -14.85
C VAL A 357 -1.87 -6.70 -16.08
N LYS A 358 -3.00 -6.63 -16.77
CA LYS A 358 -3.18 -5.70 -17.90
C LYS A 358 -3.05 -4.24 -17.44
N ASP A 359 -3.67 -3.86 -16.33
CA ASP A 359 -3.62 -2.50 -15.82
C ASP A 359 -2.21 -2.08 -15.43
N ILE A 360 -1.46 -2.95 -14.76
CA ILE A 360 -0.03 -2.75 -14.44
C ILE A 360 0.79 -2.60 -15.72
N THR A 361 0.65 -3.55 -16.65
CA THR A 361 1.48 -3.58 -17.85
C THR A 361 1.22 -2.39 -18.76
N ASN A 362 -0.01 -1.87 -18.82
CA ASN A 362 -0.35 -0.67 -19.57
C ASN A 362 0.35 0.60 -19.05
N GLN A 363 0.67 0.69 -17.75
CA GLN A 363 1.28 1.90 -17.18
C GLN A 363 2.67 2.21 -17.74
N PHE A 364 3.43 1.20 -18.15
CA PHE A 364 4.78 1.40 -18.69
C PHE A 364 4.81 2.10 -20.05
N ASP A 365 3.75 1.95 -20.87
CA ASP A 365 3.64 2.60 -22.18
C ASP A 365 2.77 3.87 -22.13
N ARG A 366 2.20 4.17 -20.96
CA ARG A 366 1.33 5.32 -20.76
C ARG A 366 2.16 6.60 -20.62
N LYS A 367 1.96 7.54 -21.54
CA LYS A 367 2.70 8.82 -21.57
C LYS A 367 2.37 9.74 -20.39
N ASP A 368 1.12 9.71 -19.93
CA ASP A 368 0.57 10.51 -18.83
C ASP A 368 0.44 9.70 -17.54
N LYS A 369 1.30 8.69 -17.35
CA LYS A 369 1.27 7.87 -16.15
C LYS A 369 1.52 8.71 -14.90
N TRP A 370 0.98 8.25 -13.79
CA TRP A 370 0.97 9.00 -12.54
C TRP A 370 2.34 9.06 -11.85
N GLY A 371 3.10 7.96 -11.86
CA GLY A 371 4.41 7.89 -11.25
C GLY A 371 5.50 8.57 -12.08
N PRO A 372 6.50 9.18 -11.43
CA PRO A 372 7.49 10.03 -12.10
C PRO A 372 8.52 9.28 -12.95
N LYS A 373 8.61 7.94 -12.85
CA LYS A 373 9.73 7.16 -13.41
C LYS A 373 9.24 6.20 -14.49
N PRO A 374 9.56 6.37 -15.79
CA PRO A 374 8.92 5.67 -16.92
C PRO A 374 8.95 4.15 -16.83
N ASN A 375 10.09 3.56 -16.42
CA ASN A 375 10.26 2.10 -16.35
C ASN A 375 9.86 1.50 -15.00
N ASN A 376 9.09 2.21 -14.18
CA ASN A 376 8.71 1.75 -12.84
C ASN A 376 7.21 1.92 -12.66
N VAL A 377 6.56 0.90 -12.11
CA VAL A 377 5.11 0.93 -11.84
C VAL A 377 4.89 0.55 -10.39
N VAL A 378 4.25 1.43 -9.64
CA VAL A 378 3.82 1.17 -8.25
C VAL A 378 2.35 0.77 -8.26
N LEU A 379 2.05 -0.44 -7.79
CA LEU A 379 0.69 -0.94 -7.60
C LEU A 379 0.24 -0.72 -6.16
N LEU A 380 -0.88 -0.04 -5.96
CA LEU A 380 -1.61 0.04 -4.68
C LEU A 380 -2.65 -1.08 -4.57
N THR A 381 -2.69 -1.75 -3.42
CA THR A 381 -3.85 -2.53 -2.94
C THR A 381 -3.81 -2.60 -1.40
N HIS A 382 -4.72 -3.33 -0.76
CA HIS A 382 -4.82 -3.38 0.71
C HIS A 382 -4.87 -4.83 1.20
N ASP A 383 -4.26 -5.11 2.35
CA ASP A 383 -4.18 -6.49 2.84
C ASP A 383 -5.56 -7.06 3.19
N HIS A 384 -6.46 -6.25 3.74
CA HIS A 384 -7.81 -6.67 4.15
C HIS A 384 -8.66 -7.21 2.98
N PHE A 385 -8.32 -6.89 1.73
CA PHE A 385 -8.95 -7.50 0.56
C PHE A 385 -8.67 -9.00 0.44
N PHE A 386 -7.56 -9.49 0.99
CA PHE A 386 -7.12 -10.88 0.87
C PHE A 386 -7.48 -11.72 2.11
N ALA A 387 -8.70 -11.49 2.63
CA ALA A 387 -9.20 -12.10 3.87
C ALA A 387 -9.35 -13.63 3.82
N ASP A 388 -9.29 -14.24 2.64
CA ASP A 388 -9.28 -15.68 2.45
C ASP A 388 -8.18 -16.14 1.47
N MET A 389 -7.90 -17.44 1.48
CA MET A 389 -6.83 -18.02 0.68
C MET A 389 -7.11 -18.01 -0.83
N PHE A 390 -8.38 -17.98 -1.27
CA PHE A 390 -8.69 -17.88 -2.70
C PHE A 390 -8.39 -16.48 -3.23
N LYS A 391 -8.74 -15.43 -2.48
CA LYS A 391 -8.37 -14.05 -2.82
C LYS A 391 -6.85 -13.87 -2.81
N ALA A 392 -6.17 -14.35 -1.77
CA ALA A 392 -4.71 -14.30 -1.73
C ALA A 392 -4.05 -15.08 -2.90
N THR A 393 -4.69 -16.15 -3.39
CA THR A 393 -4.23 -16.88 -4.57
C THR A 393 -4.28 -16.04 -5.84
N ILE A 394 -5.24 -15.11 -5.98
CA ILE A 394 -5.22 -14.16 -7.10
C ILE A 394 -3.96 -13.29 -7.04
N PHE A 395 -3.63 -12.77 -5.85
CA PHE A 395 -2.44 -11.94 -5.65
C PHE A 395 -1.15 -12.69 -6.02
N ARG A 396 -1.05 -13.95 -5.58
CA ARG A 396 0.00 -14.88 -5.99
C ARG A 396 0.12 -14.95 -7.50
N ASP A 397 -0.98 -15.23 -8.17
CA ASP A 397 -0.98 -15.52 -9.60
C ASP A 397 -0.75 -14.26 -10.44
N VAL A 398 -1.10 -13.07 -9.94
CA VAL A 398 -0.69 -11.78 -10.53
C VAL A 398 0.83 -11.65 -10.54
N ILE A 399 1.50 -11.90 -9.41
CA ILE A 399 2.98 -11.84 -9.32
C ILE A 399 3.61 -12.85 -10.28
N VAL A 400 3.08 -14.07 -10.30
CA VAL A 400 3.59 -15.13 -11.17
C VAL A 400 3.46 -14.77 -12.65
N GLU A 401 2.30 -14.26 -13.07
CA GLU A 401 2.05 -13.82 -14.44
C GLU A 401 3.00 -12.69 -14.84
N LEU A 402 3.23 -11.69 -13.95
CA LEU A 402 4.19 -10.60 -14.20
C LEU A 402 5.62 -11.12 -14.41
N GLN A 403 6.09 -12.05 -13.55
CA GLN A 403 7.41 -12.66 -13.72
C GLN A 403 7.53 -13.45 -15.03
N GLN A 404 6.47 -14.16 -15.45
CA GLN A 404 6.44 -14.90 -16.72
C GLN A 404 6.36 -14.00 -17.96
N LEU A 405 5.85 -12.77 -17.80
CA LEU A 405 5.92 -11.72 -18.82
C LEU A 405 7.27 -10.99 -18.83
N GLY A 406 8.17 -11.33 -17.91
CA GLY A 406 9.55 -10.84 -17.85
C GLY A 406 9.76 -9.61 -16.97
N TYR A 407 8.75 -9.15 -16.24
CA TYR A 407 8.90 -7.99 -15.35
C TYR A 407 9.73 -8.35 -14.12
N THR A 408 10.54 -7.39 -13.68
CA THR A 408 11.27 -7.49 -12.41
C THR A 408 10.36 -7.00 -11.29
N LEU A 409 10.44 -7.66 -10.13
CA LEU A 409 9.67 -7.32 -8.94
C LEU A 409 10.63 -6.63 -7.96
N GLY A 410 10.24 -5.47 -7.43
CA GLY A 410 11.06 -4.67 -6.52
C GLY A 410 10.30 -4.21 -5.28
N THR A 411 11.04 -3.84 -4.24
CA THR A 411 10.52 -3.23 -3.01
C THR A 411 10.81 -1.73 -3.00
N ILE A 412 10.04 -0.93 -2.26
CA ILE A 412 10.06 0.54 -2.41
C ILE A 412 11.38 1.18 -2.01
N ASP A 413 12.19 0.52 -1.18
CA ASP A 413 13.55 0.92 -0.85
C ASP A 413 14.52 0.85 -2.06
N GLN A 414 14.08 0.24 -3.15
CA GLN A 414 14.77 0.14 -4.44
C GLN A 414 14.15 1.08 -5.50
N TYR A 415 13.14 1.88 -5.14
CA TYR A 415 12.54 2.83 -6.08
C TYR A 415 13.56 3.92 -6.44
N PRO A 416 13.74 4.26 -7.73
CA PRO A 416 14.75 5.24 -8.12
C PRO A 416 14.30 6.65 -7.72
N ILE A 417 14.94 7.21 -6.69
CA ILE A 417 14.71 8.58 -6.20
C ILE A 417 15.40 9.59 -7.11
#